data_AF-A0A925E7U4-F1
#
_entry.id   AF-A0A925E7U4-F1
#
_cell.length_a   1.000
_cell.length_b   1.000
_cell.length_c   1.000
_cell.angle_alpha   90.00
_cell.angle_beta   90.00
_cell.angle_gamma   90.00
#
_symmetry.space_group_name_H-M   'P 1'
#
loop_
_entity.id
_entity.type
_entity.pdbx_description
1 polymer ?
#
loop_
_entity_poly.entity_id
_entity_poly.type
_entity_poly.pdbx_seq_one_letter_code
_entity_poly.pdbx_strand_id
1 'polypeptide(L)'
;MTIPFKIYIQAVGIYALLTMPALIFPVMYVISLFYVLLFGWFAWGIFTICYFFSDRISLHYGTRMAMLSLSVPIAVAFSYQMLQVILIEENVWTAGFCLLFPAAAVIAGWISLFVEGKAVKEDTSNHSKSFTEHIDAV
;
A
#
# COMPACT_ATOMS: atom_id res chain seq x y z
N MET A 1 -5.31 -7.73 11.59
CA MET A 1 -3.90 -7.69 11.14
C MET A 1 -3.64 -8.46 9.84
N THR A 2 -4.42 -9.49 9.51
CA THR A 2 -4.23 -10.30 8.31
C THR A 2 -4.50 -9.55 7.00
N ILE A 3 -5.53 -8.70 6.94
CA ILE A 3 -5.91 -7.96 5.71
C ILE A 3 -4.82 -6.96 5.25
N PRO A 4 -4.30 -6.05 6.10
CA PRO A 4 -3.24 -5.13 5.67
C PRO A 4 -1.96 -5.83 5.19
N PHE A 5 -1.58 -6.92 5.85
CA PHE A 5 -0.43 -7.72 5.44
C PHE A 5 -0.65 -8.44 4.11
N LYS A 6 -1.86 -8.98 3.89
CA LYS A 6 -2.24 -9.62 2.62
C LYS A 6 -2.22 -8.61 1.46
N ILE A 7 -2.73 -7.40 1.69
CA ILE A 7 -2.67 -6.31 0.70
C ILE A 7 -1.21 -5.95 0.39
N TYR A 8 -0.35 -5.88 1.41
CA TYR A 8 1.07 -5.60 1.21
C TYR A 8 1.77 -6.67 0.37
N ILE A 9 1.66 -7.95 0.72
CA ILE A 9 2.38 -9.01 -0.01
C ILE A 9 1.89 -9.15 -1.46
N GLN A 10 0.59 -8.96 -1.70
CA GLN A 10 0.03 -8.90 -3.05
C GLN A 10 0.55 -7.69 -3.83
N ALA A 11 0.64 -6.51 -3.19
CA ALA A 11 1.18 -5.32 -3.82
C ALA A 11 2.66 -5.51 -4.22
N VAL A 12 3.47 -6.17 -3.39
CA VAL A 12 4.86 -6.52 -3.74
C VAL A 12 4.91 -7.45 -4.95
N GLY A 13 4.05 -8.48 -4.99
CA GLY A 13 3.97 -9.40 -6.13
C GLY A 13 3.53 -8.71 -7.43
N ILE A 14 2.48 -7.87 -7.38
CA ILE A 14 1.99 -7.10 -8.53
C ILE A 14 3.04 -6.09 -8.98
N TYR A 15 3.74 -5.45 -8.05
CA TYR A 15 4.86 -4.55 -8.36
C TYR A 15 5.95 -5.26 -9.15
N ALA A 16 6.37 -6.45 -8.73
CA ALA A 16 7.38 -7.23 -9.43
C ALA A 16 6.95 -7.59 -10.87
N LEU A 17 5.65 -7.83 -11.09
CA LEU A 17 5.08 -8.06 -12.41
C LEU A 17 5.01 -6.78 -13.26
N LEU A 18 4.54 -5.67 -12.69
CA LEU A 18 4.45 -4.37 -13.40
C LEU A 18 5.81 -3.84 -13.80
N THR A 19 6.85 -4.17 -13.05
CA THR A 19 8.23 -3.77 -13.31
C THR A 19 9.02 -4.78 -14.17
N MET A 20 8.42 -5.91 -14.59
CA MET A 20 9.08 -6.86 -15.49
C MET A 20 9.65 -6.23 -16.77
N PRO A 21 9.00 -5.26 -17.43
CA PRO A 21 9.59 -4.60 -18.60
C PRO A 21 10.94 -3.92 -18.32
N ALA A 22 11.23 -3.59 -17.05
CA ALA A 22 12.53 -3.04 -16.65
C ALA A 22 13.67 -4.08 -16.66
N LEU A 23 13.39 -5.37 -16.91
CA LEU A 23 14.41 -6.41 -17.12
C LEU A 23 15.34 -6.12 -18.32
N ILE A 24 14.93 -5.23 -19.24
CA ILE A 24 15.79 -4.70 -20.30
C ILE A 24 17.04 -4.02 -19.69
N PHE A 25 16.92 -3.49 -18.46
CA PHE A 25 18.00 -2.91 -17.68
C PHE A 25 18.09 -3.62 -16.31
N PRO A 26 18.74 -4.79 -16.24
CA PRO A 26 18.64 -5.71 -15.11
C PRO A 26 19.13 -5.11 -13.79
N VAL A 27 20.15 -4.24 -13.84
CA VAL A 27 20.67 -3.54 -12.65
C VAL A 27 19.59 -2.67 -12.02
N MET A 28 18.81 -1.93 -12.81
CA MET A 28 17.75 -1.06 -12.29
C MET A 28 16.59 -1.87 -11.70
N TYR A 29 16.22 -2.98 -12.34
CA TYR A 29 15.17 -3.88 -11.84
C TYR A 29 15.54 -4.48 -10.48
N VAL A 30 16.77 -4.99 -10.33
CA VAL A 30 17.23 -5.58 -9.06
C VAL A 30 17.30 -4.54 -7.95
N ILE A 31 17.84 -3.36 -8.24
CA ILE A 31 17.92 -2.25 -7.28
C ILE A 31 16.51 -1.82 -6.83
N SER A 32 15.58 -1.66 -7.77
CA SER A 32 14.18 -1.32 -7.50
C SER A 32 13.50 -2.35 -6.59
N LEU A 33 13.58 -3.64 -6.91
CA LEU A 33 13.01 -4.71 -6.11
C LEU A 33 13.63 -4.79 -4.71
N PHE A 34 14.95 -4.68 -4.64
CA PHE A 34 15.67 -4.68 -3.36
C PHE A 34 15.17 -3.56 -2.46
N TYR A 35 14.96 -2.35 -3.00
CA TYR A 35 14.43 -1.23 -2.23
C TYR A 35 12.96 -1.36 -1.85
N VAL A 36 12.12 -1.94 -2.70
CA VAL A 36 10.74 -2.25 -2.33
C VAL A 36 10.68 -3.26 -1.19
N LEU A 37 11.59 -4.24 -1.15
CA LEU A 37 11.68 -5.17 -0.02
C LEU A 37 12.25 -4.50 1.24
N LEU A 38 13.29 -3.67 1.08
CA LEU A 38 13.96 -2.98 2.18
C LEU A 38 13.21 -1.79 2.77
N PHE A 39 12.29 -1.17 2.04
CA PHE A 39 11.58 0.03 2.50
C PHE A 39 10.07 -0.07 2.35
N GLY A 40 9.55 -1.07 1.63
CA GLY A 40 8.11 -1.30 1.50
C GLY A 40 7.42 -1.63 2.83
N TRP A 41 8.17 -2.08 3.84
CA TRP A 41 7.62 -2.27 5.20
C TRP A 41 7.25 -0.93 5.88
N PHE A 42 7.88 0.19 5.52
CA PHE A 42 7.43 1.51 5.97
C PHE A 42 6.07 1.87 5.35
N ALA A 43 5.91 1.64 4.05
CA ALA A 43 4.62 1.81 3.38
C ALA A 43 3.54 0.92 4.01
N TRP A 44 3.87 -0.33 4.32
CA TRP A 44 2.98 -1.24 5.04
C TRP A 44 2.62 -0.74 6.44
N GLY A 45 3.59 -0.23 7.20
CA GLY A 45 3.36 0.34 8.53
C GLY A 45 2.38 1.51 8.49
N ILE A 46 2.60 2.48 7.59
CA ILE A 46 1.71 3.64 7.40
C ILE A 46 0.31 3.17 6.97
N PHE A 47 0.22 2.29 5.98
CA PHE A 47 -1.05 1.76 5.49
C PHE A 47 -1.81 1.03 6.61
N THR A 48 -1.11 0.24 7.44
CA THR A 48 -1.69 -0.48 8.58
C THR A 48 -2.24 0.48 9.63
N ILE A 49 -1.52 1.57 9.94
CA ILE A 49 -2.01 2.61 10.86
C ILE A 49 -3.28 3.26 10.30
N CYS A 50 -3.29 3.65 9.03
CA CYS A 50 -4.48 4.20 8.38
C CYS A 50 -5.65 3.21 8.39
N TYR A 51 -5.37 1.92 8.18
CA TYR A 51 -6.37 0.87 8.23
C TYR A 51 -6.99 0.72 9.60
N PHE A 52 -6.19 0.65 10.67
CA PHE A 52 -6.70 0.60 12.04
C PHE A 52 -7.46 1.86 12.44
N PHE A 53 -6.99 3.04 12.02
CA PHE A 53 -7.71 4.28 12.29
C PHE A 53 -9.07 4.30 11.59
N SER A 54 -9.14 3.79 10.34
CA SER A 54 -10.39 3.64 9.61
C SER A 54 -11.34 2.61 10.23
N ASP A 55 -10.82 1.67 11.02
CA ASP A 55 -11.59 0.66 11.71
C ASP A 55 -12.24 1.22 12.99
N ARG A 56 -11.50 2.08 13.71
CA ARG A 56 -11.99 2.78 14.91
C ARG A 56 -13.08 3.79 14.63
N ILE A 57 -13.18 4.28 13.41
CA ILE A 57 -14.24 5.20 12.98
C ILE A 57 -15.25 4.39 12.19
N SER A 58 -16.53 4.40 12.57
CA SER A 58 -17.61 3.70 11.86
C SER A 58 -17.89 4.35 10.49
N LEU A 59 -16.94 4.23 9.56
CA LEU A 59 -17.01 4.80 8.24
C LEU A 59 -17.84 3.92 7.32
N HIS A 60 -18.66 4.55 6.47
CA HIS A 60 -19.27 3.85 5.35
C HIS A 60 -18.18 3.25 4.45
N TYR A 61 -18.47 2.08 3.87
CA TYR A 61 -17.53 1.34 3.02
C TYR A 61 -16.88 2.21 1.92
N GLY A 62 -17.66 3.06 1.26
CA GLY A 62 -17.14 3.98 0.23
C GLY A 62 -16.09 4.95 0.78
N THR A 63 -16.36 5.54 1.95
CA THR A 63 -15.43 6.46 2.63
C THR A 63 -14.19 5.73 3.13
N ARG A 64 -14.34 4.52 3.68
CA ARG A 64 -13.23 3.67 4.10
C ARG A 64 -12.31 3.34 2.92
N MET A 65 -12.87 2.91 1.79
CA MET A 65 -12.10 2.62 0.58
C MET A 65 -11.42 3.85 0.00
N ALA A 66 -12.07 5.02 0.02
CA ALA A 66 -11.45 6.27 -0.43
C ALA A 66 -10.25 6.66 0.45
N MET A 67 -10.40 6.57 1.78
CA MET A 67 -9.33 6.84 2.73
C MET A 67 -8.16 5.86 2.58
N LEU A 68 -8.45 4.56 2.45
CA LEU A 68 -7.42 3.55 2.21
C LEU A 68 -6.72 3.76 0.87
N SER A 69 -7.46 4.11 -0.19
CA SER A 69 -6.90 4.42 -1.51
C SER A 69 -5.98 5.64 -1.46
N LEU A 70 -6.33 6.67 -0.69
CA LEU A 70 -5.49 7.87 -0.49
C LEU A 70 -4.24 7.56 0.36
N SER A 71 -4.33 6.60 1.29
CA SER A 71 -3.19 6.20 2.11
C SER A 71 -2.08 5.52 1.31
N VAL A 72 -2.41 4.85 0.19
CA VAL A 72 -1.43 4.18 -0.68
C VAL A 72 -0.39 5.16 -1.26
N PRO A 73 -0.77 6.23 -2.00
CA PRO A 73 0.21 7.18 -2.53
C PRO A 73 0.95 7.93 -1.42
N ILE A 74 0.32 8.21 -0.28
CA ILE A 74 1.00 8.82 0.87
C ILE A 74 2.09 7.88 1.41
N ALA A 75 1.76 6.61 1.64
CA ALA A 75 2.70 5.61 2.13
C ALA A 75 3.88 5.38 1.17
N VAL A 76 3.61 5.35 -0.14
CA VAL A 76 4.64 5.26 -1.19
C VAL A 76 5.50 6.53 -1.21
N ALA A 77 4.90 7.72 -1.12
CA ALA A 77 5.64 8.99 -1.10
C ALA A 77 6.58 9.08 0.11
N PHE A 78 6.12 8.67 1.29
CA PHE A 78 6.97 8.61 2.49
C PHE A 78 8.13 7.62 2.33
N SER A 79 7.87 6.45 1.76
CA SER A 79 8.92 5.45 1.51
C SER A 79 9.94 5.95 0.50
N TYR A 80 9.47 6.66 -0.54
CA TYR A 80 10.33 7.31 -1.52
C TYR A 80 11.17 8.44 -0.92
N GLN A 81 10.59 9.26 -0.04
CA GLN A 81 11.32 10.30 0.68
C GLN A 81 12.42 9.70 1.57
N MET A 82 12.15 8.58 2.24
CA MET A 82 13.17 7.87 3.03
C MET A 82 14.32 7.34 2.17
N LEU A 83 14.03 6.82 0.97
CA LEU A 83 15.06 6.42 0.02
C LEU A 83 15.98 7.59 -0.38
N GLN A 84 15.42 8.78 -0.60
CA GLN A 84 16.20 9.98 -0.90
C GLN A 84 17.08 10.43 0.27
N VAL A 85 16.56 10.37 1.50
CA VAL A 85 17.32 10.77 2.71
C VAL A 85 18.52 9.87 2.97
N ILE A 86 18.44 8.59 2.59
CA ILE A 86 19.51 7.61 2.80
C ILE A 86 20.64 7.73 1.75
N LEU A 87 20.56 8.72 0.83
CA LEU A 87 21.56 8.97 -0.23
C LEU A 87 21.83 7.73 -1.10
N ILE A 88 20.80 6.91 -1.27
CA ILE A 88 20.78 5.84 -2.24
C ILE A 88 20.76 6.47 -3.63
N GLU A 89 21.95 6.53 -4.25
CA GLU A 89 22.26 6.95 -5.62
C GLU A 89 21.21 7.85 -6.29
N GLU A 90 21.38 9.18 -6.15
CA GLU A 90 20.56 10.20 -6.85
C GLU A 90 20.42 9.90 -8.36
N ASN A 91 21.39 9.22 -8.97
CA ASN A 91 21.41 8.89 -10.40
C ASN A 91 20.45 7.77 -10.84
N VAL A 92 20.01 6.87 -9.96
CA VAL A 92 19.20 5.71 -10.40
C VAL A 92 17.70 6.03 -10.38
N TRP A 93 17.20 6.82 -9.43
CA TRP A 93 15.74 7.03 -9.28
C TRP A 93 15.21 8.35 -9.87
N THR A 94 16.08 9.33 -10.14
CA THR A 94 15.65 10.63 -10.70
C THR A 94 15.70 10.68 -12.23
N ALA A 95 16.23 9.65 -12.90
CA ALA A 95 16.37 9.61 -14.35
C ALA A 95 15.28 8.78 -15.05
N GLY A 96 14.52 9.43 -15.94
CA GLY A 96 13.70 8.79 -16.98
C GLY A 96 12.78 7.65 -16.53
N PHE A 97 13.05 6.43 -16.98
CA PHE A 97 12.25 5.22 -16.72
C PHE A 97 12.05 4.90 -15.24
N CYS A 98 12.91 5.39 -14.34
CA CYS A 98 12.85 5.07 -12.92
C CYS A 98 11.77 5.85 -12.15
N LEU A 99 11.25 6.95 -12.72
CA LEU A 99 10.03 7.61 -12.24
C LEU A 99 8.78 6.71 -12.36
N LEU A 100 8.84 5.64 -13.16
CA LEU A 100 7.78 4.64 -13.22
C LEU A 100 7.73 3.77 -11.96
N PHE A 101 8.80 3.66 -11.18
CA PHE A 101 8.83 2.79 -10.00
C PHE A 101 7.89 3.26 -8.88
N PRO A 102 7.89 4.53 -8.45
CA PRO A 102 6.89 5.02 -7.51
C PRO A 102 5.46 4.86 -8.04
N ALA A 103 5.23 5.16 -9.33
CA ALA A 103 3.92 5.02 -9.95
C ALA A 103 3.44 3.56 -9.98
N ALA A 104 4.33 2.62 -10.34
CA ALA A 104 4.04 1.18 -10.33
C ALA A 104 3.73 0.68 -8.91
N ALA A 105 4.40 1.21 -7.88
CA ALA A 105 4.11 0.88 -6.49
C ALA A 105 2.72 1.36 -6.06
N VAL A 106 2.32 2.57 -6.46
CA VAL A 106 0.96 3.08 -6.21
C VAL A 106 -0.09 2.23 -6.92
N ILE A 107 0.11 1.94 -8.21
CA ILE A 107 -0.82 1.12 -9.01
C ILE A 107 -0.94 -0.28 -8.39
N ALA A 108 0.18 -0.91 -8.02
CA ALA A 108 0.16 -2.21 -7.36
C ALA A 108 -0.59 -2.19 -6.02
N GLY A 109 -0.40 -1.14 -5.22
CA GLY A 109 -1.13 -0.95 -3.96
C GLY A 109 -2.63 -0.79 -4.17
N TRP A 110 -3.06 -0.02 -5.18
CA TRP A 110 -4.48 0.10 -5.52
C TRP A 110 -5.08 -1.21 -6.02
N ILE A 111 -4.43 -1.90 -6.97
CA ILE A 111 -4.92 -3.19 -7.48
C ILE A 111 -5.10 -4.16 -6.32
N SER A 112 -4.10 -4.27 -5.45
CA SER A 112 -4.15 -5.13 -4.27
C SER A 112 -5.31 -4.77 -3.32
N LEU A 113 -5.50 -3.47 -3.05
CA LEU A 113 -6.61 -2.98 -2.24
C LEU A 113 -7.98 -3.31 -2.86
N PHE A 114 -8.13 -3.18 -4.19
CA PHE A 114 -9.37 -3.51 -4.89
C PHE A 114 -9.64 -5.03 -4.92
N VAL A 115 -8.60 -5.85 -5.07
CA VAL A 115 -8.70 -7.32 -5.01
C VAL A 115 -9.22 -7.76 -3.64
N GLU A 116 -8.72 -7.17 -2.56
CA GLU A 116 -9.17 -7.45 -1.19
C GLU A 116 -10.40 -6.62 -0.76
N GLY A 117 -11.00 -5.84 -1.66
CA GLY A 117 -12.14 -4.97 -1.33
C GLY A 117 -13.35 -5.71 -0.75
N LYS A 118 -13.57 -6.97 -1.15
CA LYS A 118 -14.62 -7.83 -0.56
C LYS A 118 -14.34 -8.14 0.91
N ALA A 119 -13.11 -8.49 1.26
CA ALA A 119 -12.70 -8.73 2.65
C ALA A 119 -12.82 -7.46 3.49
N VAL A 120 -12.45 -6.31 2.93
CA VAL A 120 -12.63 -4.99 3.59
C VAL A 120 -14.12 -4.68 3.82
N LYS A 121 -14.99 -5.03 2.86
CA LYS A 121 -16.45 -4.84 2.99
C LYS A 121 -17.04 -5.70 4.10
N GLU A 122 -16.68 -6.98 4.14
CA GLU A 122 -17.13 -7.92 5.17
C GLU A 122 -16.69 -7.48 6.56
N ASP A 123 -15.44 -7.04 6.70
CA ASP A 123 -14.89 -6.55 7.97
C ASP A 123 -15.62 -5.27 8.44
N THR A 124 -15.91 -4.34 7.52
CA THR A 124 -16.71 -3.13 7.81
C THR A 124 -18.14 -3.48 8.25
N SER A 125 -18.76 -4.47 7.61
CA SER A 125 -20.12 -4.91 7.97
C SER A 125 -20.17 -5.57 9.34
N ASN A 126 -19.17 -6.38 9.69
CA ASN A 126 -19.11 -7.05 10.99
C ASN A 126 -18.87 -6.05 12.12
N HIS A 127 -18.02 -5.05 11.88
CA HIS A 127 -17.76 -4.03 12.89
C HIS A 127 -18.97 -3.13 13.16
N SER A 128 -19.71 -2.74 12.11
CA SER A 128 -20.97 -2.00 12.23
C SER A 128 -22.02 -2.75 13.06
N LYS A 129 -22.18 -4.06 12.83
CA LYS A 129 -23.08 -4.91 13.62
C LYS A 129 -22.68 -4.97 15.09
N SER A 130 -21.39 -5.22 15.38
CA SER A 130 -20.87 -5.25 16.75
C SER A 130 -21.05 -3.92 17.49
N PHE A 131 -20.90 -2.79 16.80
CA PHE A 131 -21.13 -1.47 17.40
C PHE A 131 -22.62 -1.23 17.72
N THR A 132 -23.52 -1.69 16.85
CA THR A 132 -24.97 -1.57 17.05
C THR A 132 -25.42 -2.46 18.22
N GLU A 133 -24.96 -3.70 18.27
CA GLU A 133 -25.22 -4.61 19.41
C GLU A 133 -24.70 -4.05 20.74
N HIS A 134 -23.57 -3.33 20.73
CA HIS A 134 -23.03 -2.73 21.94
C HIS A 134 -23.84 -1.51 22.40
N ILE A 135 -24.43 -0.74 21.48
CA ILE A 135 -25.35 0.35 21.81
C ILE A 135 -26.68 -0.19 22.33
N ASP A 136 -27.22 -1.24 21.72
CA ASP A 136 -28.49 -1.85 22.13
C ASP A 136 -28.40 -2.57 23.49
N ALA A 137 -27.19 -2.90 23.95
CA ALA A 137 -26.92 -3.55 25.24
C ALA A 137 -26.69 -2.57 26.41
N VAL A 138 -26.68 -1.24 26.17
CA VAL A 138 -26.44 -0.18 27.16
C VAL A 138 -27.73 0.62 27.39
#